data_AF-A0A7S2V9W3-F1
#
_entry.id   AF-A0A7S2V9W3-F1
#
_cell.length_a   1.000
_cell.length_b   1.000
_cell.length_c   1.000
_cell.angle_alpha   90.00
_cell.angle_beta   90.00
_cell.angle_gamma   90.00
#
_symmetry.space_group_name_H-M   'P 1'
#
loop_
_entity.id
_entity.type
_entity.pdbx_description
1 polymer ?
#
loop_
_entity_poly.entity_id
_entity_poly.type
_entity_poly.pdbx_seq_one_letter_code
_entity_poly.pdbx_strand_id
1 'polypeptide(L)'
;MLTVGYIGMLAVRESYRRKGIGKALVRQVLQRMKAMKCTSATLETEVTNVTAQKLYQTCFGFVREEMLVRYYLNWNDAYRLRLWFANTSHVEKDGNGRAAKALPEGVTN
;
A
#
# COMPACT_ATOMS: atom_id res chain seq x y z
N MET A 1 14.59 11.64 -4.12
CA MET A 1 14.18 11.30 -2.74
C MET A 1 13.08 10.26 -2.79
N LEU A 2 13.20 9.16 -2.05
CA LEU A 2 12.11 8.20 -1.91
C LEU A 2 11.10 8.77 -0.91
N THR A 3 9.85 8.97 -1.33
CA THR A 3 8.79 9.51 -0.47
C THR A 3 7.85 8.38 -0.06
N VAL A 4 7.66 8.17 1.24
CA VAL A 4 6.75 7.14 1.78
C VAL A 4 5.50 7.81 2.30
N GLY A 5 4.32 7.35 1.86
CA GLY A 5 3.04 7.77 2.40
C GLY A 5 2.72 7.02 3.69
N TYR A 6 2.17 7.71 4.69
CA TYR A 6 1.79 7.12 5.97
C TYR A 6 0.29 7.22 6.21
N ILE A 7 -0.37 6.12 6.57
CA ILE A 7 -1.78 6.09 6.98
C ILE A 7 -1.83 5.99 8.50
N GLY A 8 -1.96 7.13 9.18
CA GLY A 8 -2.00 7.17 10.64
C GLY A 8 -3.31 6.65 11.25
N MET A 9 -4.46 7.02 10.67
CA MET A 9 -5.76 6.57 11.18
C MET A 9 -6.78 6.49 10.05
N LEU A 10 -7.50 5.36 9.99
CA LEU A 10 -8.62 5.16 9.08
C LEU A 10 -9.69 4.35 9.80
N ALA A 11 -10.86 4.96 9.99
CA ALA A 11 -11.96 4.37 10.72
C ALA A 11 -13.27 4.52 9.96
N VAL A 12 -14.12 3.50 10.09
CA VAL A 12 -15.52 3.55 9.65
C VAL A 12 -16.39 3.28 10.86
N ARG A 13 -17.32 4.19 11.13
CA ARG A 13 -18.31 4.06 12.20
C ARG A 13 -19.04 2.72 12.06
N GLU A 14 -19.27 2.05 13.18
CA GLU A 14 -19.74 0.67 13.20
C GLU A 14 -21.02 0.43 12.40
N SER A 15 -22.01 1.33 12.54
CA SER A 15 -23.28 1.31 11.79
C SER A 15 -23.14 1.45 10.26
N TYR A 16 -21.93 1.79 9.77
CA TYR A 16 -21.62 1.97 8.36
C TYR A 16 -20.58 0.95 7.85
N ARG A 17 -20.14 0.00 8.67
CA ARG A 17 -19.20 -1.05 8.25
C ARG A 17 -19.87 -2.02 7.26
N ARG A 18 -19.03 -2.82 6.57
CA ARG A 18 -19.45 -3.84 5.58
C ARG A 18 -20.19 -3.30 4.34
N LYS A 19 -20.32 -1.97 4.20
CA LYS A 19 -20.86 -1.29 3.01
C LYS A 19 -19.79 -0.87 1.99
N GLY A 20 -18.57 -1.42 2.09
CA GLY A 20 -17.45 -1.09 1.18
C GLY A 20 -16.75 0.25 1.45
N ILE A 21 -17.20 1.05 2.42
CA ILE A 21 -16.66 2.39 2.71
C ILE A 21 -15.16 2.36 3.04
N GLY A 22 -14.70 1.45 3.90
CA GLY A 22 -13.28 1.34 4.23
C GLY A 22 -12.40 1.05 3.01
N LYS A 23 -12.90 0.22 2.08
CA LYS A 23 -12.22 -0.05 0.80
C LYS A 23 -12.20 1.19 -0.10
N ALA A 24 -13.28 1.97 -0.12
CA ALA A 24 -13.31 3.21 -0.88
C ALA A 24 -12.30 4.24 -0.35
N LEU A 25 -12.25 4.43 0.98
CA LEU A 25 -11.30 5.35 1.63
C LEU A 25 -9.85 4.97 1.34
N VAL A 26 -9.47 3.71 1.58
CA VAL A 26 -8.10 3.24 1.32
C VAL A 26 -7.72 3.44 -0.15
N ARG A 27 -8.64 3.14 -1.08
CA ARG A 27 -8.38 3.36 -2.52
C ARG A 27 -8.07 4.81 -2.83
N GLN A 28 -8.84 5.76 -2.29
CA GLN A 28 -8.62 7.19 -2.53
C GLN A 28 -7.28 7.65 -1.95
N VAL A 29 -6.94 7.21 -0.74
CA VAL A 29 -5.65 7.51 -0.10
C VAL A 29 -4.48 7.01 -0.96
N LEU A 30 -4.55 5.76 -1.42
CA LEU A 30 -3.50 5.20 -2.28
C LEU A 30 -3.40 5.91 -3.64
N GLN A 31 -4.52 6.30 -4.25
CA GLN A 31 -4.52 7.09 -5.48
C GLN A 31 -3.84 8.45 -5.27
N ARG A 32 -4.13 9.12 -4.14
CA ARG A 32 -3.50 10.39 -3.80
C ARG A 32 -1.99 10.24 -3.57
N MET A 33 -1.57 9.21 -2.85
CA MET A 33 -0.15 8.90 -2.63
C MET A 33 0.59 8.61 -3.95
N LYS A 34 -0.03 7.85 -4.86
CA LYS A 34 0.51 7.65 -6.22
C LYS A 34 0.67 8.96 -6.99
N ALA A 35 -0.34 9.83 -6.96
CA ALA A 35 -0.29 11.14 -7.61
C ALA A 35 0.80 12.05 -7.01
N MET A 36 1.09 11.89 -5.72
CA MET A 36 2.19 12.56 -5.02
C MET A 36 3.57 11.93 -5.28
N LYS A 37 3.64 10.91 -6.15
CA LYS A 37 4.88 10.17 -6.47
C LYS A 37 5.51 9.51 -5.25
N CYS A 38 4.70 9.06 -4.30
CA CYS A 38 5.18 8.18 -3.23
C CYS A 38 5.68 6.86 -3.83
N THR A 39 6.71 6.27 -3.23
CA THR A 39 7.27 4.96 -3.63
C THR A 39 6.58 3.82 -2.90
N SER A 40 6.07 4.08 -1.71
CA SER A 40 5.30 3.12 -0.92
C SER A 40 4.30 3.81 0.01
N ALA A 41 3.40 3.02 0.57
CA ALA A 41 2.50 3.40 1.65
C ALA A 41 2.71 2.46 2.85
N THR A 42 2.71 3.00 4.06
CA THR A 42 2.85 2.24 5.30
C THR A 42 1.75 2.55 6.31
N LEU A 43 1.46 1.57 7.16
CA LEU A 43 0.56 1.70 8.30
C LEU A 43 0.85 0.63 9.34
N GLU A 44 0.38 0.84 10.56
CA GLU A 44 0.37 -0.16 11.62
C GLU A 44 -1.07 -0.61 11.93
N THR A 45 -1.21 -1.89 12.30
CA THR A 45 -2.48 -2.43 12.79
C THR A 45 -2.23 -3.42 13.92
N GLU A 46 -3.09 -3.45 14.93
CA GLU A 46 -3.05 -4.47 15.98
C GLU A 46 -3.06 -5.88 15.38
N VAL A 47 -2.26 -6.77 15.98
CA VAL A 47 -2.19 -8.20 15.60
C VAL A 47 -3.56 -8.88 15.76
N THR A 48 -4.41 -8.39 16.66
CA THR A 48 -5.77 -8.87 16.91
C THR A 48 -6.79 -8.35 15.90
N ASN A 49 -6.49 -7.29 15.13
CA ASN A 49 -7.41 -6.67 14.17
C ASN A 49 -7.40 -7.41 12.83
N VAL A 50 -7.88 -8.65 12.84
CA VAL A 50 -7.95 -9.55 11.67
C VAL A 50 -8.73 -8.93 10.51
N THR A 51 -9.75 -8.11 10.81
CA THR A 51 -10.58 -7.46 9.77
C THR A 51 -9.78 -6.43 8.99
N ALA A 52 -9.03 -5.56 9.67
CA ALA A 52 -8.16 -4.59 9.01
C ALA A 52 -7.02 -5.27 8.26
N GLN A 53 -6.40 -6.29 8.85
CA GLN A 53 -5.35 -7.06 8.19
C GLN A 53 -5.82 -7.66 6.87
N LYS A 54 -6.99 -8.34 6.85
CA LYS A 54 -7.58 -8.87 5.62
C LYS A 54 -7.90 -7.77 4.60
N LEU A 55 -8.39 -6.61 5.05
CA LEU A 55 -8.64 -5.49 4.15
C LEU A 55 -7.34 -5.05 3.46
N TYR A 56 -6.28 -4.76 4.22
CA TYR A 56 -5.04 -4.23 3.66
C TYR A 56 -4.29 -5.28 2.84
N GLN A 57 -4.16 -6.50 3.34
CA GLN A 57 -3.40 -7.56 2.67
C GLN A 57 -4.15 -8.08 1.44
N THR A 58 -5.39 -8.55 1.60
CA THR A 58 -6.12 -9.23 0.52
C THR A 58 -6.67 -8.26 -0.51
N CYS A 59 -7.18 -7.08 -0.12
CA CYS A 59 -7.81 -6.17 -1.08
C CYS A 59 -6.84 -5.20 -1.76
N PHE A 60 -5.69 -4.91 -1.14
CA PHE A 60 -4.77 -3.88 -1.62
C PHE A 60 -3.33 -4.37 -1.79
N GLY A 61 -3.00 -5.59 -1.35
CA GLY A 61 -1.67 -6.16 -1.53
C GLY A 61 -0.61 -5.65 -0.55
N PHE A 62 -1.02 -5.13 0.61
CA PHE A 62 -0.05 -4.83 1.66
C PHE A 62 0.62 -6.11 2.16
N VAL A 63 1.92 -6.04 2.43
CA VAL A 63 2.71 -7.11 3.03
C VAL A 63 3.08 -6.75 4.47
N ARG A 64 3.21 -7.76 5.34
CA ARG A 64 3.73 -7.56 6.70
C ARG A 64 5.24 -7.38 6.61
N GLU A 65 5.73 -6.23 7.06
CA GLU A 65 7.15 -5.88 7.03
C GLU A 65 7.81 -6.15 8.39
N GLU A 66 7.14 -5.75 9.48
CA GLU A 66 7.72 -5.77 10.82
C GLU A 66 6.64 -6.09 11.87
N MET A 67 7.04 -6.77 12.95
CA MET A 67 6.24 -6.94 14.15
C MET A 67 6.76 -5.99 15.23
N LEU A 68 5.88 -5.12 15.73
CA LEU A 68 6.17 -4.11 16.72
C LEU A 68 5.64 -4.58 18.08
N VAL A 69 6.56 -4.91 18.99
CA VAL A 69 6.22 -5.43 20.33
C VAL A 69 5.68 -4.29 21.20
N ARG A 70 4.53 -4.51 21.86
CA ARG A 70 3.91 -3.56 22.80
C ARG A 70 3.73 -2.16 22.23
N TYR A 71 3.34 -2.08 20.96
CA TYR A 71 3.27 -0.82 20.21
C TYR A 71 2.12 0.08 20.65
N TYR A 72 0.98 -0.51 21.01
CA TYR A 72 -0.19 0.23 21.47
C TYR A 72 -0.20 0.40 22.99
N LEU A 73 -0.93 1.42 23.47
CA LEU A 73 -1.07 1.74 24.90
C LEU A 73 -1.69 0.59 25.72
N ASN A 74 -2.42 -0.31 25.07
CA ASN A 74 -2.96 -1.53 25.68
C ASN A 74 -1.93 -2.68 25.76
N TRP A 75 -0.65 -2.40 25.45
CA TRP A 75 0.45 -3.37 25.37
C TRP A 75 0.32 -4.42 24.27
N ASN A 76 -0.66 -4.27 23.37
CA ASN A 76 -0.79 -5.17 22.23
C ASN A 76 0.29 -4.88 21.19
N ASP A 77 0.73 -5.96 20.56
CA ASP A 77 1.64 -5.91 19.43
C ASP A 77 0.92 -5.41 18.17
N ALA A 78 1.70 -4.85 17.26
CA ALA A 78 1.23 -4.40 15.95
C ALA A 78 2.02 -5.05 14.82
N TYR A 79 1.38 -5.17 13.65
CA TYR A 79 2.10 -5.38 12.40
C TYR A 79 2.24 -4.06 11.68
N ARG A 80 3.48 -3.73 11.28
CA ARG A 80 3.72 -2.74 10.23
C ARG A 80 3.47 -3.39 8.89
N LEU A 81 2.59 -2.78 8.11
CA LEU A 81 2.25 -3.20 6.77
C LEU A 81 2.81 -2.20 5.75
N ARG A 82 3.31 -2.69 4.62
CA ARG A 82 3.78 -1.86 3.51
C ARG A 82 3.16 -2.28 2.18
N LEU A 83 2.85 -1.29 1.35
CA LEU A 83 2.51 -1.47 -0.06
C LEU A 83 3.50 -0.69 -0.91
N TRP A 84 4.13 -1.35 -1.88
CA TRP A 84 4.99 -0.71 -2.86
C TRP A 84 4.19 -0.30 -4.09
N PHE A 85 4.39 0.92 -4.56
CA PHE A 85 3.80 1.35 -5.82
C PHE A 85 4.74 0.94 -6.95
N ALA A 86 4.22 0.20 -7.94
CA ALA A 86 4.99 -0.08 -9.14
C ALA A 86 5.33 1.26 -9.83
N ASN A 87 6.61 1.49 -10.12
CA ASN A 87 6.99 2.49 -11.10
C ASN A 87 6.45 2.00 -12.43
N THR A 88 5.26 2.48 -12.79
CA THR A 88 4.85 2.42 -14.18
C THR A 88 5.72 3.46 -14.87
N SER A 89 6.92 3.06 -15.31
CA SER A 89 7.61 3.78 -16.37
C SER A 89 6.55 4.04 -17.42
N HIS A 90 6.31 5.30 -17.76
CA HIS A 90 5.45 5.61 -18.89
C HIS A 90 6.03 4.87 -20.09
N VAL A 91 5.44 3.72 -20.44
CA VAL A 91 5.60 3.15 -21.75
C VAL A 91 4.82 4.12 -22.62
N GLU A 92 5.52 5.08 -23.22
CA GLU A 92 4.99 5.78 -24.38
C GLU A 92 4.51 4.70 -25.34
N LYS A 93 3.20 4.70 -25.61
CA LYS A 93 2.66 3.84 -26.64
C LYS A 93 2.94 4.52 -27.95
N ASP A 94 3.95 4.03 -28.66
CA ASP A 94 4.08 4.24 -30.09
C ASP A 94 2.74 3.82 -30.72
N GLY A 95 2.25 4.58 -31.70
CA GLY A 95 0.94 4.40 -32.34
C GLY A 95 0.74 3.07 -33.11
N ASN A 96 1.49 2.01 -32.79
CA ASN A 96 1.40 0.69 -33.40
C ASN A 96 1.61 -0.45 -32.38
N GLY A 97 0.83 -0.46 -31.29
CA GLY A 97 0.43 -1.65 -30.51
C GLY A 97 1.32 -2.90 -30.41
N ARG A 98 2.65 -2.79 -30.25
CA ARG A 98 3.52 -3.94 -29.95
C ARG A 98 4.36 -3.66 -28.70
N ALA A 99 4.30 -4.59 -27.75
CA ALA A 99 5.10 -4.52 -26.53
C ALA A 99 6.58 -4.79 -26.85
N ALA A 100 7.44 -3.79 -26.70
CA ALA A 100 8.88 -3.98 -26.78
C ALA A 100 9.38 -4.68 -25.50
N LYS A 101 10.07 -5.81 -25.69
CA LYS A 101 10.71 -6.60 -24.64
C LYS A 101 11.89 -5.79 -24.07
N ALA A 102 11.92 -5.61 -22.75
CA ALA A 102 13.05 -5.00 -22.06
C ALA A 102 14.32 -5.86 -22.24
N LEU A 103 15.40 -5.25 -22.71
CA LEU A 103 16.75 -5.79 -22.65
C LEU A 103 17.39 -5.36 -21.32
N PRO A 104 18.11 -6.23 -20.60
CA PRO A 104 18.86 -5.82 -19.42
C PRO A 104 20.06 -4.95 -19.85
N GLU A 105 20.21 -3.80 -19.20
CA GLU A 105 21.35 -2.91 -19.36
C GLU A 105 22.62 -3.52 -18.75
N GLY A 106 23.71 -3.49 -19.53
CA GLY A 106 25.06 -3.29 -19.04
C GLY A 106 25.86 -4.52 -18.60
N VAL A 107 26.70 -5.03 -19.50
CA VAL A 107 28.08 -5.39 -19.13
C VAL A 107 29.02 -4.73 -20.15
N THR A 108 29.64 -3.64 -19.70
CA THR A 108 30.83 -3.00 -20.26
C THR A 108 32.04 -3.92 -20.07
N ASN A 109 32.68 -4.38 -21.15
CA ASN A 109 33.97 -3.88 -21.66
C ASN A 109 34.41 -4.80 -22.81
#